data_AF-A0A7K6Z7Q8-F1
#
_entry.id   AF-A0A7K6Z7Q8-F1
#
_cell.length_a   1.000
_cell.length_b   1.000
_cell.length_c   1.000
_cell.angle_alpha   90.00
_cell.angle_beta   90.00
_cell.angle_gamma   90.00
#
_symmetry.space_group_name_H-M   'P 1'
#
loop_
_entity.id
_entity.type
_entity.pdbx_description
1 polymer ?
#
loop_
_entity_poly.entity_id
_entity_poly.type
_entity_poly.pdbx_seq_one_letter_code
_entity_poly.pdbx_strand_id
1 'polypeptide(L)'
;GVYNLPVICVGYFFGGLFMKKFKINIYQAANIAFWVSLLEYLLYFAAYWTICDTSPVAGLTVSYEGIEQVSYAENTLLAGCNRDCDCPLKIWDPVCGSNGITYVSPCLAGCKASRGTGKSMVFENCSCVAASGFSSQNVSAILGECDGEQNCDKMLHYFLILSLVCSFIFSLAAMPGYMVLIRSLKPEEKSFGVGIHGLASRAFAGIPSPIYFGALIDTTCLKWGTVTCGGEGACRMYDIVTYRYIF
;
A
#
# COMPACT_ATOMS: atom_id res chain seq x y z
N GLY A 1 -10.66 -2.51 3.25
CA GLY A 1 -11.49 -3.60 3.78
C GLY A 1 -12.78 -3.09 4.38
N VAL A 2 -12.75 -2.58 5.61
CA VAL A 2 -13.96 -2.13 6.34
C VAL A 2 -14.71 -1.01 5.60
N TYR A 3 -13.99 -0.08 4.97
CA TYR A 3 -14.59 1.04 4.22
C TYR A 3 -15.34 0.62 2.94
N ASN A 4 -15.04 -0.56 2.36
CA ASN A 4 -15.74 -1.07 1.18
C ASN A 4 -17.06 -1.76 1.54
N LEU A 5 -17.24 -2.21 2.79
CA LEU A 5 -18.40 -3.00 3.21
C LEU A 5 -19.74 -2.28 2.95
N PRO A 6 -19.93 -0.99 3.27
CA PRO A 6 -21.19 -0.30 3.01
C PRO A 6 -21.53 -0.28 1.52
N VAL A 7 -20.54 -0.04 0.66
CA VAL A 7 -20.73 0.03 -0.80
C VAL A 7 -21.10 -1.33 -1.38
N ILE A 8 -20.49 -2.41 -0.90
CA ILE A 8 -20.83 -3.78 -1.30
C ILE A 8 -22.28 -4.11 -0.92
N CYS A 9 -22.71 -3.77 0.29
CA CYS A 9 -24.10 -3.99 0.73
C CYS A 9 -25.11 -3.24 -0.16
N VAL A 10 -24.80 -1.98 -0.49
CA VAL A 10 -25.62 -1.17 -1.40
C VAL A 10 -25.68 -1.78 -2.79
N GLY A 11 -24.54 -2.21 -3.34
CA GLY A 11 -24.50 -2.85 -4.67
C GLY A 11 -25.21 -4.19 -4.70
N TYR A 12 -25.13 -5.01 -3.64
CA TYR A 12 -25.94 -6.24 -3.53
C TYR A 12 -27.44 -5.96 -3.52
N PHE A 13 -27.88 -4.96 -2.76
CA PHE A 13 -29.29 -4.57 -2.72
C PHE A 13 -29.79 -4.13 -4.09
N PHE A 14 -29.06 -3.23 -4.76
CA PHE A 14 -29.42 -2.74 -6.10
C PHE A 14 -29.31 -3.83 -7.17
N GLY A 15 -28.30 -4.70 -7.11
CA GLY A 15 -28.16 -5.85 -7.99
C GLY A 15 -29.34 -6.82 -7.86
N GLY A 16 -29.79 -7.10 -6.63
CA GLY A 16 -30.99 -7.90 -6.37
C GLY A 16 -32.27 -7.23 -6.88
N LEU A 17 -32.43 -5.93 -6.66
CA LEU A 17 -33.57 -5.16 -7.19
C LEU A 17 -33.60 -5.15 -8.72
N PHE A 18 -32.44 -4.97 -9.37
CA PHE A 18 -32.29 -5.00 -10.81
C PHE A 18 -32.73 -6.35 -11.39
N MET A 19 -32.22 -7.44 -10.81
CA MET A 19 -32.61 -8.81 -11.18
C MET A 19 -34.11 -9.07 -11.03
N LYS A 20 -34.73 -8.55 -9.95
CA LYS A 20 -36.16 -8.70 -9.68
C LYS A 20 -37.02 -7.87 -10.64
N LYS A 21 -36.68 -6.60 -10.86
CA LYS A 21 -37.46 -5.65 -11.66
C LYS A 21 -37.52 -6.05 -13.13
N PHE A 22 -36.39 -6.48 -13.70
CA PHE A 22 -36.28 -6.84 -15.11
C PHE A 22 -36.55 -8.32 -15.39
N LYS A 23 -36.88 -9.13 -14.35
CA LYS A 23 -37.15 -10.57 -14.47
C LYS A 23 -36.10 -11.31 -15.31
N ILE A 24 -34.84 -11.03 -15.03
CA ILE A 24 -33.69 -11.49 -15.81
C ILE A 24 -33.63 -13.03 -15.80
N ASN A 25 -33.47 -13.66 -16.96
CA ASN A 25 -33.33 -15.12 -17.09
C ASN A 25 -31.92 -15.60 -16.67
N ILE A 26 -31.73 -16.90 -16.43
CA ILE A 26 -30.45 -17.49 -16.01
C ILE A 26 -29.31 -17.23 -17.01
N TYR A 27 -29.58 -17.37 -18.31
CA TYR A 27 -28.58 -17.09 -19.37
C TYR A 27 -28.23 -15.60 -19.45
N GLN A 28 -29.22 -14.72 -19.28
CA GLN A 28 -28.98 -13.28 -19.25
C GLN A 28 -28.18 -12.89 -18.01
N ALA A 29 -28.48 -13.50 -16.86
CA ALA A 29 -27.75 -13.28 -15.61
C ALA A 29 -26.29 -13.72 -15.72
N ALA A 30 -26.03 -14.87 -16.34
CA ALA A 30 -24.67 -15.36 -16.60
C ALA A 30 -23.88 -14.40 -17.51
N ASN A 31 -24.51 -13.92 -18.60
CA ASN A 31 -23.88 -12.94 -19.49
C ASN A 31 -23.59 -11.61 -18.77
N ILE A 32 -24.54 -11.10 -17.98
CA ILE A 32 -24.33 -9.87 -17.20
C ILE A 32 -23.19 -10.05 -16.20
N ALA A 33 -23.16 -11.16 -15.45
CA ALA A 33 -22.08 -11.45 -14.51
C ALA A 33 -20.72 -11.45 -15.22
N PHE A 34 -20.63 -12.15 -16.35
CA PHE A 34 -19.39 -12.25 -17.12
C PHE A 34 -18.89 -10.87 -17.61
N TRP A 35 -19.74 -10.10 -18.29
CA TRP A 35 -19.34 -8.81 -18.86
C TRP A 35 -19.02 -7.75 -17.80
N VAL A 36 -19.78 -7.73 -16.69
CA VAL A 36 -19.53 -6.76 -15.61
C VAL A 36 -18.26 -7.13 -14.83
N SER A 37 -18.00 -8.42 -14.58
CA SER A 37 -16.73 -8.86 -14.00
C SER A 37 -15.53 -8.63 -14.94
N LEU A 38 -15.71 -8.77 -16.26
CA LEU A 38 -14.67 -8.41 -17.22
C LEU A 38 -14.36 -6.91 -17.18
N LEU A 39 -15.40 -6.07 -17.12
CA LEU A 39 -15.23 -4.62 -16.99
C LEU A 39 -14.49 -4.26 -15.70
N GLU A 40 -14.85 -4.86 -14.58
CA GLU A 40 -14.14 -4.70 -13.30
C GLU A 40 -12.66 -5.05 -13.43
N TYR A 41 -12.35 -6.22 -14.00
CA TYR A 41 -10.97 -6.64 -14.24
C TYR A 41 -10.19 -5.62 -15.10
N LEU A 42 -10.81 -5.11 -16.17
CA LEU A 42 -10.19 -4.10 -17.03
C LEU A 42 -9.98 -2.76 -16.31
N LEU A 43 -10.88 -2.36 -15.41
CA LEU A 43 -10.72 -1.15 -14.59
C LEU A 43 -9.56 -1.30 -13.60
N TYR A 44 -9.43 -2.45 -12.94
CA TYR A 44 -8.28 -2.74 -12.09
C TYR A 44 -6.98 -2.79 -12.89
N PHE A 45 -7.00 -3.39 -14.08
CA PHE A 45 -5.85 -3.41 -14.97
C PHE A 45 -5.45 -1.97 -15.36
N ALA A 46 -6.40 -1.11 -15.73
CA ALA A 46 -6.10 0.29 -16.04
C ALA A 46 -5.56 1.07 -14.83
N ALA A 47 -5.93 0.69 -13.60
CA ALA A 47 -5.42 1.29 -12.37
C ALA A 47 -3.90 1.12 -12.19
N TYR A 48 -3.30 0.07 -12.77
CA TYR A 48 -1.85 -0.15 -12.71
C TYR A 48 -1.04 1.01 -13.32
N TRP A 49 -1.65 1.80 -14.21
CA TRP A 49 -1.00 2.94 -14.86
C TRP A 49 -0.98 4.21 -14.00
N THR A 50 -1.64 4.24 -12.83
CA THR A 50 -1.50 5.36 -11.90
C THR A 50 -0.22 5.20 -11.08
N ILE A 51 0.83 5.91 -11.51
CA ILE A 51 2.18 5.84 -10.97
C ILE A 51 2.47 7.08 -10.12
N CYS A 52 3.10 6.87 -8.97
CA CYS A 52 3.80 7.92 -8.24
C CYS A 52 5.13 7.36 -7.75
N ASP A 53 6.20 8.14 -7.87
CA ASP A 53 7.52 7.79 -7.36
C ASP A 53 7.61 8.10 -5.86
N THR A 54 8.36 7.28 -5.13
CA THR A 54 8.61 7.49 -3.69
C THR A 54 9.52 8.68 -3.44
N SER A 55 9.30 9.37 -2.32
CA SER A 55 10.29 10.29 -1.78
C SER A 55 11.63 9.58 -1.55
N PRO A 56 12.77 10.23 -1.86
CA PRO A 56 14.08 9.63 -1.67
C PRO A 56 14.41 9.48 -0.18
N VAL A 57 14.90 8.30 0.20
CA VAL A 57 15.30 7.94 1.57
C VAL A 57 16.75 7.45 1.57
N ALA A 58 17.60 8.15 2.31
CA ALA A 58 19.04 7.87 2.39
C ALA A 58 19.31 6.48 2.96
N GLY A 59 20.15 5.72 2.25
CA GLY A 59 20.55 4.36 2.61
C GLY A 59 19.52 3.27 2.31
N LEU A 60 18.35 3.62 1.75
CA LEU A 60 17.30 2.66 1.37
C LEU A 60 16.93 2.78 -0.12
N THR A 61 16.50 3.95 -0.59
CA THR A 61 16.16 4.16 -2.01
C THR A 61 17.21 4.98 -2.76
N VAL A 62 17.94 5.84 -2.05
CA VAL A 62 19.08 6.59 -2.58
C VAL A 62 20.29 6.44 -1.66
N SER A 63 21.50 6.58 -2.21
CA SER A 63 22.71 6.73 -1.41
C SER A 63 22.71 8.07 -0.65
N TYR A 64 23.60 8.21 0.33
CA TYR A 64 23.82 9.49 1.03
C TYR A 64 24.32 10.62 0.12
N GLU A 65 24.79 10.29 -1.08
CA GLU A 65 25.19 11.26 -2.12
C GLU A 65 24.02 11.61 -3.07
N GLY A 66 22.84 11.01 -2.88
CA GLY A 66 21.66 11.25 -3.71
C GLY A 66 21.61 10.41 -5.00
N ILE A 67 22.43 9.36 -5.11
CA ILE A 67 22.41 8.45 -6.26
C ILE A 67 21.35 7.38 -6.03
N GLU A 68 20.48 7.13 -7.02
CA GLU A 68 19.47 6.07 -6.94
C GLU A 68 20.14 4.70 -6.74
N GLN A 69 19.88 4.10 -5.59
CA GLN A 69 20.42 2.80 -5.22
C GLN A 69 19.52 2.17 -4.16
N VAL A 70 18.72 1.19 -4.59
CA VAL A 70 17.86 0.43 -3.67
C VAL A 70 18.70 -0.58 -2.89
N SER A 71 18.58 -0.55 -1.56
CA SER A 71 19.26 -1.48 -0.66
C SER A 71 18.33 -1.99 0.42
N TYR A 72 18.40 -3.31 0.63
CA TYR A 72 17.69 -4.03 1.69
C TYR A 72 18.58 -4.27 2.92
N ALA A 73 19.85 -3.89 2.86
CA ALA A 73 20.83 -4.18 3.90
C ALA A 73 20.90 -3.05 4.94
N GLU A 74 20.94 -3.37 6.24
CA GLU A 74 20.94 -2.33 7.28
C GLU A 74 22.22 -1.48 7.30
N ASN A 75 23.33 -2.02 6.80
CA ASN A 75 24.63 -1.33 6.78
C ASN A 75 24.66 -0.12 5.83
N THR A 76 23.76 -0.04 4.84
CA THR A 76 23.68 1.11 3.92
C THR A 76 23.07 2.35 4.57
N LEU A 77 22.50 2.22 5.77
CA LEU A 77 22.11 3.35 6.60
C LEU A 77 23.31 4.07 7.22
N LEU A 78 24.48 3.45 7.27
CA LEU A 78 25.70 4.06 7.82
C LEU A 78 26.58 4.63 6.71
N ALA A 79 26.97 5.89 6.86
CA ALA A 79 27.85 6.63 5.96
C ALA A 79 28.95 7.34 6.75
N GLY A 80 29.99 7.82 6.06
CA GLY A 80 31.10 8.53 6.71
C GLY A 80 30.66 9.68 7.61
N CYS A 81 29.56 10.36 7.25
CA CYS A 81 29.02 11.50 7.98
C CYS A 81 28.29 11.16 9.29
N ASN A 82 27.80 9.92 9.49
CA ASN A 82 27.05 9.52 10.69
C ASN A 82 27.71 8.41 11.51
N ARG A 83 28.89 7.92 11.06
CA ARG A 83 29.64 6.85 11.73
C ARG A 83 30.15 7.22 13.12
N ASP A 84 30.35 8.50 13.39
CA ASP A 84 30.88 8.97 14.69
C ASP A 84 29.82 8.96 15.82
N CYS A 85 28.57 8.59 15.52
CA CYS A 85 27.44 8.80 16.43
C CYS A 85 26.78 7.52 16.97
N ASP A 86 27.37 6.32 16.77
CA ASP A 86 26.81 5.02 17.23
C ASP A 86 25.28 4.92 17.07
N CYS A 87 24.79 5.36 15.90
CA CYS A 87 23.36 5.57 15.69
C CYS A 87 22.60 4.25 15.73
N PRO A 88 21.49 4.17 16.49
CA PRO A 88 20.65 2.98 16.50
C PRO A 88 19.97 2.79 15.14
N LEU A 89 20.30 1.70 14.45
CA LEU A 89 19.78 1.39 13.11
C LEU A 89 18.30 0.99 13.11
N LYS A 90 17.75 0.61 14.27
CA LYS A 90 16.40 0.04 14.40
C LYS A 90 15.32 1.09 14.70
N ILE A 91 15.71 2.33 14.98
CA ILE A 91 14.77 3.43 15.23
C ILE A 91 14.24 3.95 13.90
N TRP A 92 12.93 4.20 13.85
CA TRP A 92 12.26 4.87 12.74
C TRP A 92 11.69 6.19 13.24
N ASP A 93 12.38 7.30 12.95
CA ASP A 93 12.01 8.66 13.32
C ASP A 93 12.38 9.62 12.18
N PRO A 94 11.67 9.56 11.04
CA PRO A 94 12.13 10.18 9.81
C PRO A 94 12.25 11.69 9.92
N VAL A 95 13.30 12.24 9.31
CA VAL A 95 13.51 13.68 9.17
C VAL A 95 13.80 14.06 7.73
N CYS A 96 13.25 15.19 7.29
CA CYS A 96 13.47 15.74 5.97
C CYS A 96 14.63 16.71 6.03
N GLY A 97 15.73 16.38 5.35
CA GLY A 97 16.87 17.28 5.22
C GLY A 97 16.55 18.46 4.31
N SER A 98 17.23 19.59 4.50
CA SER A 98 17.12 20.75 3.60
C SER A 98 17.57 20.47 2.16
N ASN A 99 18.20 19.31 1.91
CA ASN A 99 18.55 18.79 0.59
C ASN A 99 17.42 17.99 -0.10
N GLY A 100 16.24 17.88 0.52
CA GLY A 100 15.09 17.16 -0.04
C GLY A 100 15.18 15.63 0.07
N ILE A 101 16.15 15.10 0.83
CA ILE A 101 16.29 13.68 1.11
C ILE A 101 15.79 13.38 2.52
N THR A 102 15.01 12.31 2.64
CA THR A 102 14.55 11.80 3.94
C THR A 102 15.62 10.92 4.58
N TYR A 103 15.84 11.08 5.88
CA TYR A 103 16.73 10.24 6.66
C TYR A 103 15.93 9.48 7.72
N VAL A 104 16.29 8.22 7.96
CA VAL A 104 15.56 7.31 8.87
C VAL A 104 15.51 7.81 10.31
N SER A 105 16.50 8.59 10.75
CA SER A 105 16.51 9.25 12.05
C SER A 105 17.34 10.54 12.03
N PRO A 106 17.17 11.45 13.02
CA PRO A 106 18.03 12.62 13.16
C PRO A 106 19.51 12.26 13.37
N CYS A 107 19.77 11.13 14.04
CA CYS A 107 21.13 10.62 14.24
C CYS A 107 21.75 10.17 12.91
N LEU A 108 20.99 9.44 12.08
CA LEU A 108 21.46 8.98 10.78
C LEU A 108 21.63 10.14 9.78
N ALA A 109 20.91 11.26 9.97
CA ALA A 109 21.17 12.54 9.30
C ALA A 109 22.42 13.28 9.82
N GLY A 110 23.02 12.81 10.93
CA GLY A 110 24.21 13.38 11.54
C GLY A 110 23.96 14.67 12.32
N CYS A 111 22.73 14.92 12.78
CA CYS A 111 22.34 16.13 13.49
C CYS A 111 22.85 16.13 14.94
N LYS A 112 23.38 17.27 15.40
CA LYS A 112 23.96 17.43 16.75
C LYS A 112 23.14 18.28 17.69
N ALA A 113 22.21 19.07 17.16
CA ALA A 113 21.35 19.94 17.93
C ALA A 113 19.90 19.83 17.46
N SER A 114 18.96 20.16 18.35
CA SER A 114 17.53 20.23 18.06
C SER A 114 16.94 21.46 18.70
N ARG A 115 16.06 22.14 17.98
CA ARG A 115 15.37 23.37 18.42
C ARG A 115 13.88 23.23 18.18
N GLY A 116 13.07 23.70 19.14
CA GLY A 116 11.60 23.67 19.05
C GLY A 116 10.97 22.50 19.80
N THR A 117 9.65 22.37 19.70
CA THR A 117 8.86 21.34 20.40
C THR A 117 7.75 20.79 19.51
N GLY A 118 7.47 19.49 19.63
CA GLY A 118 6.42 18.84 18.84
C GLY A 118 6.67 18.92 17.34
N LYS A 119 5.67 19.34 16.56
CA LYS A 119 5.72 19.38 15.08
C LYS A 119 6.63 20.47 14.51
N SER A 120 7.03 21.45 15.31
CA SER A 120 7.97 22.51 14.88
C SER A 120 9.41 22.23 15.31
N MET A 121 9.73 20.96 15.61
CA MET A 121 11.10 20.55 15.91
C MET A 121 11.97 20.59 14.66
N VAL A 122 13.08 21.30 14.77
CA VAL A 122 14.10 21.46 13.73
C VAL A 122 15.41 20.92 14.29
N PHE A 123 16.06 20.03 13.53
CA PHE A 123 17.37 19.50 13.83
C PHE A 123 18.43 20.32 13.08
N GLU A 124 19.50 20.68 13.78
CA GLU A 124 20.54 21.58 13.29
C GLU A 124 21.90 20.85 13.29
N ASN A 125 22.81 21.35 12.44
CA ASN A 125 24.18 20.85 12.32
C ASN A 125 24.23 19.37 11.91
N CYS A 126 23.48 19.05 10.84
CA CYS A 126 23.36 17.70 10.28
C CYS A 126 24.46 17.42 9.24
N SER A 127 25.48 16.66 9.61
CA SER A 127 26.65 16.39 8.75
C SER A 127 26.31 15.69 7.43
N CYS A 128 25.34 14.78 7.43
CA CYS A 128 24.98 14.01 6.23
C CYS A 128 24.18 14.82 5.22
N VAL A 129 23.41 15.81 5.69
CA VAL A 129 22.70 16.76 4.84
C VAL A 129 23.68 17.70 4.13
N ALA A 130 24.80 18.04 4.77
CA ALA A 130 25.87 18.86 4.18
C ALA A 130 26.71 18.12 3.13
N ALA A 131 26.85 16.80 3.27
CA ALA A 131 27.75 15.98 2.45
C ALA A 131 27.30 15.85 0.99
N SER A 132 26.03 16.12 0.66
CA SER A 132 25.46 15.97 -0.67
C SER A 132 25.80 17.12 -1.65
N GLY A 133 26.82 17.94 -1.37
CA GLY A 133 27.31 18.99 -2.28
C GLY A 133 26.38 20.21 -2.46
N PHE A 134 25.22 20.24 -1.80
CA PHE A 134 24.28 21.37 -1.84
C PHE A 134 24.72 22.46 -0.86
N SER A 135 25.28 23.57 -1.38
CA SER A 135 25.73 24.71 -0.57
C SER A 135 24.56 25.58 -0.11
N SER A 136 23.85 25.19 0.95
CA SER A 136 23.01 26.12 1.70
C SER A 136 23.56 26.31 3.11
N GLN A 137 23.77 27.56 3.51
CA GLN A 137 24.37 27.95 4.80
C GLN A 137 23.47 27.64 6.02
N ASN A 138 22.41 26.85 5.87
CA ASN A 138 21.56 26.41 6.97
C ASN A 138 21.27 24.92 6.79
N VAL A 139 22.20 24.09 7.27
CA VAL A 139 22.08 22.64 7.22
C VAL A 139 21.21 22.18 8.39
N SER A 140 19.92 22.05 8.09
CA SER A 140 18.91 21.60 9.04
C SER A 140 18.05 20.49 8.46
N ALA A 141 17.39 19.76 9.34
CA ALA A 141 16.35 18.82 8.99
C ALA A 141 15.10 19.13 9.82
N ILE A 142 13.92 18.90 9.26
CA ILE A 142 12.65 19.03 9.97
C ILE A 142 12.05 17.65 10.23
N LEU A 143 11.21 17.55 11.25
CA LEU A 143 10.51 16.30 11.57
C LEU A 143 9.58 15.87 10.43
N GLY A 144 9.61 14.59 10.08
CA GLY A 144 8.76 13.99 9.04
C GLY A 144 9.54 13.60 7.79
N GLU A 145 8.87 12.88 6.89
CA GLU A 145 9.41 12.56 5.57
C GLU A 145 9.35 13.79 4.67
N CYS A 146 10.26 13.89 3.71
CA CYS A 146 10.16 14.97 2.72
C CYS A 146 8.90 14.79 1.87
N ASP A 147 8.20 15.90 1.66
CA ASP A 147 7.06 15.94 0.75
C ASP A 147 7.48 15.32 -0.60
N GLY A 148 6.78 14.26 -0.99
CA GLY A 148 6.92 13.69 -2.33
C GLY A 148 6.43 14.67 -3.38
N GLU A 149 6.50 14.30 -4.66
CA GLU A 149 5.90 15.11 -5.71
C GLU A 149 4.44 15.47 -5.36
N GLN A 150 4.06 16.75 -5.56
CA GLN A 150 2.77 17.33 -5.15
C GLN A 150 1.52 16.60 -5.71
N ASN A 151 1.71 15.67 -6.65
CA ASN A 151 0.63 14.87 -7.25
C ASN A 151 0.39 13.54 -6.54
N CYS A 152 1.29 13.08 -5.66
CA CYS A 152 1.19 11.77 -5.01
C CYS A 152 0.05 11.67 -3.99
N ASP A 153 -0.18 12.72 -3.20
CA ASP A 153 -1.27 12.76 -2.21
C ASP A 153 -2.66 12.60 -2.86
N LYS A 154 -2.80 13.08 -4.10
CA LYS A 154 -4.03 12.93 -4.89
C LYS A 154 -4.19 11.52 -5.44
N MET A 155 -3.10 10.77 -5.61
CA MET A 155 -3.13 9.40 -6.13
C MET A 155 -3.74 8.44 -5.11
N LEU A 156 -3.46 8.61 -3.81
CA LEU A 156 -4.14 7.83 -2.77
C LEU A 156 -5.66 8.06 -2.81
N HIS A 157 -6.10 9.30 -2.94
CA HIS A 157 -7.52 9.64 -3.07
C HIS A 157 -8.14 9.01 -4.32
N TYR A 158 -7.44 9.07 -5.46
CA TYR A 158 -7.87 8.43 -6.70
C TYR A 158 -8.01 6.91 -6.53
N PHE A 159 -7.00 6.25 -5.96
CA PHE A 159 -7.03 4.81 -5.68
C PHE A 159 -8.19 4.43 -4.75
N LEU A 160 -8.42 5.20 -3.69
CA LEU A 160 -9.54 4.97 -2.78
C LEU A 160 -10.88 5.08 -3.50
N ILE A 161 -11.09 6.13 -4.30
CA ILE A 161 -12.31 6.32 -5.11
C ILE A 161 -12.48 5.17 -6.10
N LEU A 162 -11.42 4.81 -6.82
CA LEU A 162 -11.45 3.72 -7.79
C LEU A 162 -11.78 2.37 -7.11
N SER A 163 -11.21 2.10 -5.94
CA SER A 163 -11.49 0.89 -5.16
C SER A 163 -12.95 0.81 -4.70
N LEU A 164 -13.57 1.96 -4.38
CA LEU A 164 -15.00 2.04 -4.05
C LEU A 164 -15.87 1.76 -5.28
N VAL A 165 -15.55 2.37 -6.42
CA VAL A 165 -16.26 2.16 -7.69
C VAL A 165 -16.17 0.70 -8.12
N CYS A 166 -14.97 0.10 -8.09
CA CYS A 166 -14.78 -1.31 -8.43
C CYS A 166 -15.53 -2.24 -7.47
N SER A 167 -15.51 -1.96 -6.15
CA SER A 167 -16.28 -2.72 -5.16
C SER A 167 -17.79 -2.68 -5.42
N PHE A 168 -18.30 -1.54 -5.88
CA PHE A 168 -19.70 -1.40 -6.29
C PHE A 168 -20.01 -2.23 -7.55
N ILE A 169 -19.16 -2.16 -8.58
CA ILE A 169 -19.31 -2.95 -9.82
C ILE A 169 -19.24 -4.45 -9.52
N PHE A 170 -18.28 -4.87 -8.70
CA PHE A 170 -18.14 -6.25 -8.23
C PHE A 170 -19.43 -6.76 -7.57
N SER A 171 -19.98 -5.99 -6.62
CA SER A 171 -21.19 -6.39 -5.90
C SER A 171 -22.43 -6.43 -6.80
N LEU A 172 -22.51 -5.56 -7.83
CA LEU A 172 -23.54 -5.65 -8.87
C LEU A 172 -23.39 -6.92 -9.73
N ALA A 173 -22.17 -7.37 -10.05
CA ALA A 173 -21.92 -8.59 -10.83
C ALA A 173 -22.14 -9.88 -10.03
N ALA A 174 -21.79 -9.85 -8.74
CA ALA A 174 -21.86 -10.99 -7.85
C ALA A 174 -23.31 -11.45 -7.59
N MET A 175 -24.30 -10.55 -7.60
CA MET A 175 -25.72 -10.94 -7.47
C MET A 175 -26.23 -11.81 -8.64
N PRO A 176 -26.11 -11.41 -9.91
CA PRO A 176 -26.41 -12.27 -11.05
C PRO A 176 -25.68 -13.62 -11.00
N GLY A 177 -24.38 -13.63 -10.64
CA GLY A 177 -23.59 -14.87 -10.50
C GLY A 177 -24.16 -15.79 -9.41
N TYR A 178 -24.47 -15.26 -8.23
CA TYR A 178 -25.09 -16.02 -7.15
C TYR A 178 -26.50 -16.53 -7.52
N MET A 179 -27.27 -15.74 -8.27
CA MET A 179 -28.59 -16.15 -8.75
C MET A 179 -28.53 -17.29 -9.77
N VAL A 180 -27.47 -17.37 -10.59
CA VAL A 180 -27.25 -18.52 -11.49
C VAL A 180 -27.04 -19.80 -10.68
N LEU A 181 -26.22 -19.75 -9.62
CA LEU A 181 -26.03 -20.89 -8.72
C LEU A 181 -27.36 -21.37 -8.12
N ILE A 182 -28.13 -20.46 -7.51
CA ILE A 182 -29.38 -20.81 -6.82
C ILE A 182 -30.45 -21.34 -7.79
N ARG A 183 -30.53 -20.80 -9.02
CA ARG A 183 -31.53 -21.23 -10.01
C ARG A 183 -31.16 -22.52 -10.74
N SER A 184 -29.89 -22.93 -10.69
CA SER A 184 -29.43 -24.20 -11.29
C SER A 184 -29.67 -25.39 -10.37
N LEU A 185 -29.97 -25.16 -9.10
CA LEU A 185 -30.15 -26.19 -8.07
C LEU A 185 -31.62 -26.47 -7.79
N LYS A 186 -31.92 -27.73 -7.46
CA LYS A 186 -33.23 -28.13 -6.94
C LYS A 186 -33.50 -27.45 -5.60
N PRO A 187 -34.76 -27.15 -5.24
CA PRO A 187 -35.09 -26.46 -3.99
C PRO A 187 -34.49 -27.09 -2.73
N GLU A 188 -34.43 -28.41 -2.67
CA GLU A 188 -33.87 -29.20 -1.55
C GLU A 188 -32.34 -29.16 -1.45
N GLU A 189 -31.62 -28.85 -2.54
CA GLU A 189 -30.15 -28.89 -2.61
C GLU A 189 -29.51 -27.49 -2.49
N LYS A 190 -30.31 -26.42 -2.43
CA LYS A 190 -29.81 -25.03 -2.47
C LYS A 190 -28.86 -24.71 -1.33
N SER A 191 -29.21 -25.07 -0.10
CA SER A 191 -28.36 -24.81 1.08
C SER A 191 -27.04 -25.57 0.98
N PHE A 192 -27.08 -26.82 0.50
CA PHE A 192 -25.89 -27.63 0.28
C PHE A 192 -24.98 -27.03 -0.80
N GLY A 193 -25.54 -26.62 -1.94
CA GLY A 193 -24.78 -25.99 -3.03
C GLY A 193 -24.15 -24.66 -2.63
N VAL A 194 -24.86 -23.83 -1.85
CA VAL A 194 -24.29 -22.60 -1.26
C VAL A 194 -23.15 -22.93 -0.30
N GLY A 195 -23.31 -23.98 0.51
CA GLY A 195 -22.25 -24.48 1.40
C GLY A 195 -20.99 -24.88 0.65
N ILE A 196 -21.11 -25.66 -0.43
CA ILE A 196 -19.97 -26.07 -1.28
C ILE A 196 -19.31 -24.85 -1.92
N HIS A 197 -20.09 -23.92 -2.49
CA HIS A 197 -19.55 -22.70 -3.08
C HIS A 197 -18.79 -21.85 -2.06
N GLY A 198 -19.34 -21.71 -0.84
CA GLY A 198 -18.69 -21.04 0.28
C GLY A 198 -17.39 -21.73 0.69
N LEU A 199 -17.39 -23.06 0.81
CA LEU A 199 -16.20 -23.83 1.16
C LEU A 199 -15.10 -23.68 0.09
N ALA A 200 -15.45 -23.87 -1.18
CA ALA A 200 -14.52 -23.78 -2.29
C ALA A 200 -13.92 -22.36 -2.40
N SER A 201 -14.75 -21.31 -2.33
CA SER A 201 -14.24 -19.93 -2.37
C SER A 201 -13.26 -19.62 -1.24
N ARG A 202 -13.48 -20.16 -0.03
CA ARG A 202 -12.54 -19.99 1.08
C ARG A 202 -11.28 -20.83 0.92
N ALA A 203 -11.41 -22.08 0.50
CA ALA A 203 -10.28 -22.99 0.32
C ALA A 203 -9.32 -22.52 -0.78
N PHE A 204 -9.84 -22.03 -1.90
CA PHE A 204 -9.02 -21.66 -3.06
C PHE A 204 -8.64 -20.18 -3.10
N ALA A 205 -9.48 -19.27 -2.61
CA ALA A 205 -9.20 -17.84 -2.64
C ALA A 205 -9.03 -17.25 -1.23
N GLY A 206 -10.02 -17.43 -0.35
CA GLY A 206 -10.05 -16.71 0.93
C GLY A 206 -8.88 -16.97 1.88
N ILE A 207 -8.39 -18.22 1.96
CA ILE A 207 -7.28 -18.61 2.84
C ILE A 207 -5.93 -18.42 2.14
N PRO A 208 -5.72 -18.91 0.89
CA PRO A 208 -4.40 -18.79 0.24
C PRO A 208 -4.04 -17.36 -0.12
N SER A 209 -5.02 -16.53 -0.51
CA SER A 209 -4.80 -15.14 -0.94
C SER A 209 -4.04 -14.29 0.10
N PRO A 210 -4.51 -14.09 1.35
CA PRO A 210 -3.78 -13.27 2.31
C PRO A 210 -2.43 -13.86 2.72
N ILE A 211 -2.27 -15.19 2.69
CA ILE A 211 -0.98 -15.84 3.01
C ILE A 211 0.04 -15.55 1.91
N TYR A 212 -0.35 -15.82 0.66
CA TYR A 212 0.52 -15.62 -0.51
C TYR A 212 0.85 -14.15 -0.72
N PHE A 213 -0.18 -13.29 -0.72
CA PHE A 213 0.00 -11.85 -0.87
C PHE A 213 0.71 -11.24 0.33
N GLY A 214 0.45 -11.68 1.56
CA GLY A 214 1.19 -11.24 2.74
C GLY A 214 2.69 -11.54 2.61
N ALA A 215 3.04 -12.78 2.23
CA ALA A 215 4.43 -13.17 2.01
C ALA A 215 5.10 -12.35 0.89
N LEU A 216 4.40 -12.10 -0.22
CA LEU A 216 4.92 -11.27 -1.32
C LEU A 216 5.15 -9.82 -0.88
N ILE A 217 4.22 -9.23 -0.14
CA ILE A 217 4.36 -7.87 0.41
C ILE A 217 5.60 -7.80 1.31
N ASP A 218 5.82 -8.81 2.15
CA ASP A 218 6.98 -8.88 3.03
C ASP A 218 8.31 -8.96 2.25
N THR A 219 8.33 -9.56 1.04
CA THR A 219 9.56 -9.60 0.21
C THR A 219 10.02 -8.24 -0.28
N THR A 220 9.12 -7.25 -0.35
CA THR A 220 9.48 -5.89 -0.79
C THR A 220 9.81 -4.96 0.37
N CYS A 221 9.89 -5.48 1.61
CA CYS A 221 10.21 -4.65 2.76
C CYS A 221 11.66 -4.12 2.71
N LEU A 222 11.82 -2.80 2.64
CA LEU A 222 13.12 -2.12 2.71
C LEU A 222 13.59 -1.92 4.16
N LYS A 223 12.65 -1.71 5.09
CA LYS A 223 12.99 -1.51 6.50
C LYS A 223 12.02 -2.20 7.44
N TRP A 224 12.51 -3.25 8.11
CA TRP A 224 11.80 -3.90 9.20
C TRP A 224 11.79 -3.04 10.46
N GLY A 225 10.63 -2.95 11.10
CA GLY A 225 10.54 -2.48 12.48
C GLY A 225 11.07 -3.54 13.45
N THR A 226 11.24 -3.18 14.71
CA THR A 226 11.59 -4.15 15.76
C THR A 226 10.62 -4.14 16.92
N VAL A 227 10.35 -5.32 17.47
CA VAL A 227 9.50 -5.49 18.66
C VAL A 227 10.30 -5.27 19.95
N THR A 228 9.60 -4.92 21.03
CA THR A 228 10.21 -4.59 22.34
C THR A 228 10.98 -5.75 22.98
N CYS A 229 10.61 -6.99 22.66
CA CYS A 229 11.28 -8.22 23.13
C CYS A 229 12.43 -8.68 22.22
N GLY A 230 12.80 -7.92 21.18
CA GLY A 230 13.76 -8.31 20.17
C GLY A 230 13.12 -9.19 19.08
N GLY A 231 13.49 -8.91 17.83
CA GLY A 231 12.91 -9.54 16.64
C GLY A 231 12.36 -8.52 15.65
N GLU A 232 12.06 -8.98 14.43
CA GLU A 232 11.41 -8.19 13.39
C GLU A 232 9.93 -7.95 13.75
N GLY A 233 9.50 -6.70 13.60
CA GLY A 233 8.11 -6.27 13.75
C GLY A 233 7.50 -5.94 12.40
N ALA A 234 6.49 -5.07 12.38
CA ALA A 234 5.90 -4.62 11.13
C ALA A 234 6.92 -3.86 10.26
N CYS A 235 6.90 -4.09 8.95
CA CYS A 235 7.68 -3.32 8.00
C CYS A 235 7.27 -1.84 8.03
N ARG A 236 8.27 -0.95 8.00
CA ARG A 236 8.11 0.50 8.04
C ARG A 236 8.07 1.12 6.65
N MET A 237 8.83 0.56 5.70
CA MET A 237 8.93 1.07 4.35
C MET A 237 9.09 -0.08 3.36
N TYR A 238 8.36 -0.02 2.25
CA TYR A 238 8.38 -1.00 1.17
C TYR A 238 8.97 -0.40 -0.10
N ASP A 239 9.62 -1.22 -0.91
CA ASP A 239 10.01 -0.91 -2.28
C ASP A 239 8.76 -0.91 -3.16
N ILE A 240 8.24 0.28 -3.44
CA ILE A 240 7.00 0.45 -4.23
C ILE A 240 7.17 0.00 -5.68
N VAL A 241 8.39 0.04 -6.23
CA VAL A 241 8.67 -0.29 -7.63
C VAL A 241 8.60 -1.79 -7.78
N THR A 242 9.32 -2.51 -6.92
CA THR A 242 9.26 -3.98 -6.87
C THR A 242 7.87 -4.47 -6.48
N TYR A 243 7.21 -3.81 -5.52
CA TYR A 243 5.82 -4.11 -5.14
C TYR A 243 4.88 -4.09 -6.34
N ARG A 244 5.01 -3.08 -7.22
CA ARG A 244 4.22 -2.98 -8.46
C ARG A 244 4.56 -4.08 -9.47
N TYR A 245 5.80 -4.50 -9.63
CA TYR A 245 6.11 -5.59 -10.57
C TYR A 245 5.55 -6.94 -10.13
N ILE A 246 5.32 -7.10 -8.83
CA ILE A 246 4.76 -8.31 -8.24
C ILE A 246 3.21 -8.31 -8.29
N PHE A 247 2.56 -7.15 -8.33
CA PHE A 247 1.10 -6.96 -8.26
C PHE A 247 0.50 -6.24 -9.46
#